data_AF-A0A6N4AIA0-F1
#
_entry.id   AF-A0A6N4AIA0-F1
#
_cell.length_a   1.000
_cell.length_b   1.000
_cell.length_c   1.000
_cell.angle_alpha   90.00
_cell.angle_beta   90.00
_cell.angle_gamma   90.00
#
_symmetry.space_group_name_H-M   'P 1'
#
loop_
_entity.id
_entity.type
_entity.pdbx_description
1 polymer ?
#
loop_
_entity_poly.entity_id
_entity_poly.type
_entity_poly.pdbx_seq_one_letter_code
_entity_poly.pdbx_strand_id
1 'polypeptide(L)'
;MFHRNIKLILAGLIIATGIWQFTENNIGNGIFLILLSLVFILLYFKNEFILLAFLKLRKQDFAGAQKWLAYIKNPETALVRKQQGYYNYLHGLMLSQTNLMQAEKHFKKAVELGLSMDMDLAVAKLNLAGVAMSRRRKIEATNLLNEVKRLDKQNMLKDQVKMMKEQLKKI
;
A
#
# COMPACT_ATOMS: atom_id res chain seq x y z
N MET A 1 5.01 6.02 16.33
CA MET A 1 3.96 6.58 15.47
C MET A 1 2.72 6.73 16.34
N PHE A 2 2.15 7.93 16.41
CA PHE A 2 1.00 8.21 17.27
C PHE A 2 -0.20 7.35 16.85
N HIS A 3 -1.02 6.97 17.84
CA HIS A 3 -2.24 6.20 17.61
C HIS A 3 -3.08 6.91 16.53
N ARG A 4 -3.68 6.15 15.62
CA ARG A 4 -4.50 6.67 14.51
C ARG A 4 -5.50 7.75 14.98
N ASN A 5 -6.00 7.60 16.20
CA ASN A 5 -7.00 8.46 16.85
C ASN A 5 -6.49 9.87 17.21
N ILE A 6 -5.18 10.09 17.35
CA ILE A 6 -4.64 11.41 17.75
C ILE A 6 -4.87 12.45 16.66
N LYS A 7 -4.82 12.05 15.39
CA LYS A 7 -5.16 12.93 14.26
C LYS A 7 -6.64 13.36 14.31
N LEU A 8 -7.54 12.50 14.79
CA LEU A 8 -8.96 12.83 14.97
C LEU A 8 -9.20 13.74 16.18
N ILE A 9 -8.46 13.53 17.28
CA ILE A 9 -8.52 14.41 18.46
C ILE A 9 -8.06 15.81 18.08
N LEU A 10 -6.94 15.93 17.36
CA LEU A 10 -6.45 17.23 16.83
C LEU A 10 -7.46 17.89 15.88
N ALA A 11 -8.04 17.13 14.95
CA ALA A 11 -9.08 17.66 14.06
C ALA A 11 -10.31 18.15 14.85
N GLY A 12 -10.75 17.40 15.86
CA GLY A 12 -11.85 17.78 16.75
C GLY A 12 -11.56 19.05 17.54
N LEU A 13 -10.35 19.20 18.06
CA LEU A 13 -9.91 20.43 18.74
C LEU A 13 -9.90 21.63 17.78
N ILE A 14 -9.40 21.47 16.56
CA ILE A 14 -9.37 22.54 15.54
C ILE A 14 -10.81 22.96 15.17
N ILE A 15 -11.71 22.00 14.99
CA ILE A 15 -13.13 22.28 14.71
C ILE A 15 -13.77 23.00 15.89
N ALA A 16 -13.52 22.58 17.12
CA ALA A 16 -14.01 23.25 18.32
C ALA A 16 -13.52 24.70 18.42
N THR A 17 -12.23 24.95 18.14
CA THR A 17 -11.68 26.32 18.07
C THR A 17 -12.25 27.13 16.91
N GLY A 18 -12.56 26.49 15.78
CA GLY A 18 -13.25 27.13 14.65
C GLY A 18 -14.66 27.58 15.04
N ILE A 19 -15.43 26.71 15.71
CA ILE A 19 -16.76 27.02 16.25
C ILE A 19 -16.70 28.18 17.24
N TRP A 20 -15.71 28.19 18.14
CA TRP A 20 -15.52 29.29 19.08
C TRP A 20 -15.19 30.62 18.38
N GLN A 21 -14.36 30.62 17.33
CA GLN A 21 -14.07 31.84 16.56
C GLN A 21 -15.32 32.42 15.86
N PHE A 22 -16.30 31.59 15.48
CA PHE A 22 -17.57 32.11 14.98
C PHE A 22 -18.37 32.88 16.04
N THR A 23 -18.21 32.54 17.34
CA THR A 23 -18.88 33.27 18.44
C THR A 23 -18.26 34.65 18.69
N GLU A 24 -16.99 34.86 18.32
CA GLU A 24 -16.30 36.15 18.43
C GLU A 24 -16.39 37.01 17.15
N ASN A 25 -17.32 36.71 16.22
CA ASN A 25 -17.47 37.38 14.92
C ASN A 25 -16.25 37.28 13.97
N ASN A 26 -15.27 36.41 14.25
CA ASN A 26 -14.11 36.16 13.40
C ASN A 26 -14.41 35.10 12.32
N ILE A 27 -15.40 35.39 11.47
CA ILE A 27 -15.97 34.44 10.50
C ILE A 27 -14.91 33.88 9.53
N GLY A 28 -13.99 34.72 9.04
CA GLY A 28 -12.94 34.29 8.10
C GLY A 28 -11.96 33.26 8.69
N ASN A 29 -11.56 33.47 9.95
CA ASN A 29 -10.67 32.55 10.66
C ASN A 29 -11.38 31.24 11.02
N GLY A 30 -12.66 31.29 11.41
CA GLY A 30 -13.47 30.10 11.66
C GLY A 30 -13.57 29.21 10.42
N ILE A 31 -13.84 29.78 9.24
CA ILE A 31 -13.88 29.06 7.97
C ILE A 31 -12.50 28.46 7.63
N PHE A 32 -11.42 29.23 7.82
CA PHE A 32 -10.06 28.76 7.58
C PHE A 32 -9.68 27.57 8.46
N LEU A 33 -10.02 27.61 9.76
CA LEU A 33 -9.77 26.51 10.69
C LEU A 33 -10.56 25.25 10.33
N ILE A 34 -11.82 25.40 9.88
CA ILE A 34 -12.61 24.26 9.39
C ILE A 34 -11.97 23.66 8.12
N LEU A 35 -11.57 24.47 7.15
CA LEU A 35 -10.86 23.99 5.95
C LEU A 35 -9.54 23.29 6.31
N LEU A 36 -8.78 23.86 7.25
CA LEU A 36 -7.54 23.27 7.74
C LEU A 36 -7.78 21.92 8.42
N SER A 37 -8.86 21.79 9.19
CA SER A 37 -9.25 20.51 9.82
C SER A 37 -9.53 19.41 8.80
N LEU A 38 -10.05 19.77 7.62
CA LEU A 38 -10.32 18.84 6.53
C LEU A 38 -9.03 18.16 6.05
N VAL A 39 -7.91 18.89 6.04
CA VAL A 39 -6.59 18.35 5.67
C VAL A 39 -6.17 17.24 6.66
N PHE A 40 -6.34 17.46 7.96
CA PHE A 40 -6.02 16.46 8.98
C PHE A 40 -6.92 15.21 8.89
N ILE A 41 -8.20 15.39 8.55
CA ILE A 41 -9.13 14.29 8.30
C ILE A 41 -8.73 13.52 7.04
N LEU A 42 -8.32 14.18 5.96
CA LEU A 42 -7.82 13.51 4.75
C LEU A 42 -6.51 12.74 4.99
N LEU A 43 -5.58 13.33 5.76
CA LEU A 43 -4.32 12.70 6.19
C LEU A 43 -4.52 11.55 7.19
N TYR A 44 -5.70 11.42 7.78
CA TYR A 44 -6.10 10.24 8.56
C TYR A 44 -6.45 9.06 7.66
N PHE A 45 -7.20 9.28 6.58
CA PHE A 45 -7.65 8.22 5.69
C PHE A 45 -6.56 7.67 4.76
N LYS A 46 -5.55 8.49 4.41
CA LYS A 46 -4.40 8.05 3.60
C LYS A 46 -3.10 8.23 4.39
N ASN A 47 -2.45 7.12 4.72
CA ASN A 47 -1.14 7.20 5.38
C ASN A 47 -0.08 7.71 4.39
N GLU A 48 0.38 8.93 4.63
CA GLU A 48 1.40 9.64 3.85
C GLU A 48 2.70 8.84 3.69
N PHE A 49 3.11 8.06 4.69
CA PHE A 49 4.33 7.27 4.63
C PHE A 49 4.27 6.16 3.57
N ILE A 50 3.12 5.51 3.39
CA ILE A 50 2.94 4.50 2.33
C ILE A 50 3.00 5.15 0.95
N LEU A 51 2.38 6.32 0.80
CA LEU A 51 2.39 7.05 -0.46
C LEU A 51 3.82 7.50 -0.82
N LEU A 52 4.55 8.09 0.13
CA LEU A 52 5.93 8.51 -0.05
C LEU A 52 6.85 7.31 -0.35
N ALA A 53 6.67 6.19 0.35
CA ALA A 53 7.41 4.96 0.07
C ALA A 53 7.13 4.44 -1.35
N PHE A 54 5.88 4.46 -1.80
CA PHE A 54 5.51 4.07 -3.17
C PHE A 54 6.14 4.99 -4.22
N LEU A 55 6.12 6.31 -4.00
CA LEU A 55 6.76 7.29 -4.87
C LEU A 55 8.28 7.06 -4.99
N LYS A 56 8.93 6.75 -3.87
CA LYS A 56 10.36 6.42 -3.82
C LYS A 56 10.66 5.10 -4.54
N LEU A 57 9.85 4.07 -4.31
CA LEU A 57 10.01 2.77 -4.97
C LEU A 57 9.89 2.89 -6.49
N ARG A 58 8.95 3.71 -6.99
CA ARG A 58 8.79 3.99 -8.42
C ARG A 58 10.01 4.68 -9.03
N LYS A 59 10.78 5.42 -8.24
CA LYS A 59 12.07 6.02 -8.64
C LYS A 59 13.26 5.07 -8.40
N GLN A 60 13.00 3.79 -8.09
CA GLN A 60 14.02 2.80 -7.73
C GLN A 60 14.84 3.16 -6.48
N ASP A 61 14.37 4.10 -5.65
CA ASP A 61 15.01 4.48 -4.38
C ASP A 61 14.50 3.58 -3.24
N PHE A 62 15.06 2.36 -3.18
CA PHE A 62 14.70 1.34 -2.18
C PHE A 62 15.06 1.77 -0.76
N ALA A 63 16.23 2.40 -0.56
CA ALA A 63 16.68 2.87 0.74
C ALA A 63 15.76 3.98 1.27
N GLY A 64 15.36 4.93 0.42
CA GLY A 64 14.40 5.96 0.75
C GLY A 64 13.02 5.38 1.08
N ALA A 65 12.54 4.40 0.31
CA ALA A 65 11.28 3.72 0.59
C ALA A 65 11.31 2.98 1.94
N GLN A 66 12.41 2.29 2.26
CA GLN A 66 12.57 1.60 3.54
C GLN A 66 12.59 2.57 4.71
N LYS A 67 13.26 3.72 4.59
CA LYS A 67 13.23 4.78 5.61
C LYS A 67 11.80 5.26 5.87
N TRP A 68 11.02 5.49 4.82
CA TRP A 68 9.62 5.92 4.98
C TRP A 68 8.76 4.86 5.65
N LEU A 69 8.93 3.59 5.28
CA LEU A 69 8.23 2.47 5.91
C LEU A 69 8.67 2.25 7.37
N ALA A 70 9.93 2.52 7.71
CA ALA A 70 10.44 2.38 9.08
C ALA A 70 9.79 3.34 10.09
N TYR A 71 9.25 4.48 9.64
CA TYR A 71 8.45 5.35 10.50
C TYR A 71 7.14 4.67 10.97
N ILE A 72 6.67 3.66 10.25
CA ILE A 72 5.49 2.86 10.59
C ILE A 72 5.91 1.74 11.54
N LYS A 73 6.09 2.10 12.82
CA LYS A 73 6.54 1.14 13.86
C LYS A 73 5.55 0.00 14.10
N ASN A 74 4.25 0.29 14.12
CA ASN A 74 3.18 -0.68 14.40
C ASN A 74 2.13 -0.66 13.29
N PRO A 75 2.31 -1.44 12.20
CA PRO A 75 1.40 -1.41 11.06
C PRO A 75 -0.02 -1.85 11.43
N GLU A 76 -0.19 -2.80 12.35
CA GLU A 76 -1.53 -3.32 12.70
C GLU A 76 -2.42 -2.28 13.39
N THR A 77 -1.85 -1.48 14.30
CA THR A 77 -2.59 -0.42 15.00
C THR A 77 -2.62 0.88 14.21
N ALA A 78 -1.55 1.19 13.47
CA ALA A 78 -1.44 2.45 12.74
C ALA A 78 -2.22 2.45 11.41
N LEU A 79 -2.33 1.31 10.73
CA LEU A 79 -2.84 1.22 9.35
C LEU A 79 -4.19 0.49 9.24
N VAL A 80 -5.07 0.99 8.37
CA VAL A 80 -6.31 0.28 8.00
C VAL A 80 -5.92 -1.03 7.31
N ARG A 81 -6.76 -2.09 7.37
CA ARG A 81 -6.48 -3.40 6.75
C ARG A 81 -5.91 -3.30 5.32
N LYS A 82 -6.50 -2.47 4.44
CA LYS A 82 -5.99 -2.25 3.08
C LYS A 82 -4.60 -1.58 3.06
N GLN A 83 -4.36 -0.63 3.96
CA GLN A 83 -3.05 0.03 4.10
C GLN A 83 -1.98 -0.94 4.64
N GLN A 84 -2.34 -1.85 5.54
CA GLN A 84 -1.46 -2.95 5.95
C GLN A 84 -1.12 -3.86 4.77
N GLY A 85 -2.08 -4.10 3.87
CA GLY A 85 -1.86 -4.77 2.59
C GLY A 85 -0.79 -4.08 1.75
N TYR A 86 -0.91 -2.76 1.56
CA TYR A 86 0.11 -1.97 0.84
C TYR A 86 1.48 -1.93 1.52
N TYR A 87 1.52 -1.86 2.86
CA TYR A 87 2.77 -1.94 3.61
C TYR A 87 3.51 -3.24 3.31
N ASN A 88 2.80 -4.37 3.37
CA ASN A 88 3.37 -5.67 3.05
C ASN A 88 3.72 -5.80 1.56
N TYR A 89 2.90 -5.27 0.66
CA TYR A 89 3.20 -5.27 -0.77
C TYR A 89 4.51 -4.54 -1.09
N LEU A 90 4.73 -3.36 -0.51
CA LEU A 90 5.97 -2.59 -0.69
C LEU A 90 7.18 -3.34 -0.13
N HIS A 91 7.08 -3.92 1.06
CA HIS A 91 8.15 -4.78 1.62
C HIS A 91 8.44 -5.99 0.74
N GLY A 92 7.40 -6.64 0.22
CA GLY A 92 7.53 -7.74 -0.73
C GLY A 92 8.34 -7.33 -1.97
N LEU A 93 8.01 -6.19 -2.58
CA LEU A 93 8.73 -5.67 -3.76
C LEU A 93 10.20 -5.37 -3.49
N MET A 94 10.53 -4.79 -2.33
CA MET A 94 11.93 -4.53 -1.96
C MET A 94 12.70 -5.83 -1.73
N LEU A 95 12.08 -6.79 -1.04
CA LEU A 95 12.70 -8.07 -0.69
C LEU A 95 12.77 -9.04 -1.88
N SER A 96 11.97 -8.89 -2.93
CA SER A 96 12.05 -9.72 -4.13
C SER A 96 13.45 -9.76 -4.75
N GLN A 97 14.25 -8.71 -4.54
CA GLN A 97 15.61 -8.64 -5.08
C GLN A 97 16.65 -9.34 -4.20
N THR A 98 16.46 -9.38 -2.88
CA THR A 98 17.47 -9.86 -1.94
C THR A 98 17.09 -11.19 -1.29
N ASN A 99 15.80 -11.40 -1.00
CA ASN A 99 15.30 -12.57 -0.30
C ASN A 99 13.89 -12.96 -0.75
N LEU A 100 13.82 -13.89 -1.71
CA LEU A 100 12.57 -14.42 -2.26
C LEU A 100 11.66 -15.10 -1.22
N MET A 101 12.25 -15.70 -0.17
CA MET A 101 11.47 -16.38 0.88
C MET A 101 10.70 -15.37 1.73
N GLN A 102 11.36 -14.29 2.15
CA GLN A 102 10.69 -13.23 2.89
C GLN A 102 9.71 -12.45 2.00
N ALA A 103 10.07 -12.23 0.73
CA ALA A 103 9.17 -11.60 -0.24
C ALA A 103 7.85 -12.38 -0.38
N GLU A 104 7.90 -13.71 -0.47
CA GLU A 104 6.69 -14.56 -0.53
C GLU A 104 5.78 -14.34 0.67
N LYS A 105 6.34 -14.32 1.89
CA LYS A 105 5.58 -14.10 3.13
C LYS A 105 4.84 -12.76 3.09
N HIS A 106 5.54 -11.71 2.67
CA HIS A 106 4.96 -10.38 2.56
C HIS A 106 3.89 -10.30 1.47
N PHE A 107 4.10 -10.87 0.28
CA PHE A 107 3.08 -10.88 -0.76
C PHE A 107 1.85 -11.69 -0.38
N LYS A 108 2.02 -12.86 0.25
CA LYS A 108 0.87 -13.64 0.76
C LYS A 108 0.08 -12.83 1.77
N LYS A 109 0.76 -12.16 2.70
CA LYS A 109 0.07 -11.30 3.68
C LYS A 109 -0.61 -10.11 3.02
N ALA A 110 0.00 -9.50 2.01
CA ALA A 110 -0.60 -8.41 1.25
C ALA A 110 -1.90 -8.85 0.54
N VAL A 111 -1.87 -10.01 -0.11
CA VAL A 111 -3.05 -10.60 -0.79
C VAL A 111 -4.17 -10.94 0.20
N GLU A 112 -3.83 -11.52 1.36
CA GLU A 112 -4.77 -11.88 2.44
C GLU A 112 -5.46 -10.63 3.05
N LEU A 113 -4.69 -9.56 3.23
CA LEU A 113 -5.20 -8.29 3.74
C LEU A 113 -6.04 -7.55 2.68
N GLY A 114 -5.76 -7.80 1.41
CA GLY A 114 -6.42 -7.20 0.26
C GLY A 114 -5.82 -5.82 -0.09
N LEU A 115 -5.61 -5.59 -1.39
CA LEU A 115 -5.19 -4.30 -1.93
C LEU A 115 -6.42 -3.55 -2.48
N SER A 116 -6.34 -2.22 -2.51
CA SER A 116 -7.45 -1.42 -3.05
C SER A 116 -7.48 -1.39 -4.58
N MET A 117 -6.34 -1.62 -5.25
CA MET A 117 -6.23 -1.64 -6.70
C MET A 117 -6.02 -3.07 -7.19
N ASP A 118 -6.86 -3.49 -8.14
CA ASP A 118 -6.77 -4.79 -8.82
C ASP A 118 -5.39 -4.97 -9.49
N MET A 119 -4.82 -3.88 -10.01
CA MET A 119 -3.50 -3.90 -10.64
C MET A 119 -2.38 -4.25 -9.65
N ASP A 120 -2.35 -3.63 -8.47
CA ASP A 120 -1.33 -3.95 -7.47
C ASP A 120 -1.49 -5.38 -6.94
N LEU A 121 -2.74 -5.85 -6.82
CA LEU A 121 -3.03 -7.25 -6.51
C LEU A 121 -2.52 -8.19 -7.61
N ALA A 122 -2.69 -7.83 -8.88
CA ALA A 122 -2.18 -8.57 -10.02
C ALA A 122 -0.64 -8.62 -10.00
N VAL A 123 0.04 -7.52 -9.71
CA VAL A 123 1.50 -7.48 -9.56
C VAL A 123 1.98 -8.36 -8.40
N ALA A 124 1.30 -8.32 -7.25
CA ALA A 124 1.64 -9.17 -6.10
C ALA A 124 1.52 -10.66 -6.46
N LYS A 125 0.43 -11.06 -7.14
CA LYS A 125 0.21 -12.45 -7.59
C LYS A 125 1.19 -12.87 -8.68
N LEU A 126 1.58 -11.97 -9.58
CA LEU A 126 2.61 -12.20 -10.59
C LEU A 126 3.97 -12.50 -9.93
N ASN A 127 4.36 -11.73 -8.92
CA ASN A 127 5.58 -11.98 -8.14
C ASN A 127 5.51 -13.32 -7.39
N LEU A 128 4.36 -13.64 -6.77
CA LEU A 128 4.15 -14.95 -6.16
C LEU A 128 4.25 -16.10 -7.16
N ALA A 129 3.75 -15.93 -8.38
CA ALA A 129 3.91 -16.91 -9.45
C ALA A 129 5.39 -17.11 -9.81
N GLY A 130 6.18 -16.04 -9.80
CA GLY A 130 7.63 -16.10 -10.03
C GLY A 130 8.35 -16.88 -8.93
N VAL A 131 7.97 -16.67 -7.66
CA VAL A 131 8.50 -17.46 -6.54
C VAL A 131 8.03 -18.93 -6.59
N ALA A 132 6.79 -19.19 -7.03
CA ALA A 132 6.31 -20.55 -7.22
C ALA A 132 7.09 -21.28 -8.33
N MET A 133 7.39 -20.59 -9.44
CA MET A 133 8.22 -21.09 -10.53
C MET A 133 9.65 -21.41 -10.08
N SER A 134 10.29 -20.53 -9.30
CA SER A 134 11.65 -20.78 -8.81
C SER A 134 11.74 -22.04 -7.92
N ARG A 135 10.64 -22.40 -7.26
CA ARG A 135 10.50 -23.63 -6.47
C ARG A 135 9.90 -24.80 -7.26
N ARG A 136 9.85 -24.73 -8.60
CA ARG A 136 9.27 -25.75 -9.48
C ARG A 136 7.81 -26.13 -9.18
N ARG A 137 7.03 -25.24 -8.57
CA ARG A 137 5.61 -25.43 -8.25
C ARG A 137 4.72 -25.02 -9.43
N LYS A 138 4.68 -25.85 -10.47
CA LYS A 138 4.02 -25.56 -11.76
C LYS A 138 2.51 -25.29 -11.64
N ILE A 139 1.80 -26.07 -10.83
CA ILE A 139 0.34 -25.95 -10.65
C ILE A 139 0.00 -24.62 -9.97
N GLU A 140 0.67 -24.31 -8.85
CA GLU A 140 0.47 -23.07 -8.10
C GLU A 140 0.77 -21.83 -8.97
N ALA A 141 1.90 -21.85 -9.69
CA ALA A 141 2.25 -20.77 -10.61
C ALA A 141 1.22 -20.57 -11.72
N THR A 142 0.69 -21.66 -12.29
CA THR A 142 -0.33 -21.58 -13.36
C THR A 142 -1.63 -20.97 -12.85
N ASN A 143 -2.07 -21.35 -11.66
CA ASN A 143 -3.27 -20.80 -11.03
C ASN A 143 -3.11 -19.29 -10.76
N LEU A 144 -1.98 -18.90 -10.18
CA LEU A 144 -1.66 -17.48 -9.93
C LEU A 144 -1.64 -16.67 -11.23
N LEU A 145 -1.01 -17.16 -12.31
CA LEU A 145 -1.00 -16.47 -13.59
C LEU A 145 -2.38 -16.32 -14.23
N ASN A 146 -3.29 -17.27 -14.00
CA ASN A 146 -4.66 -17.16 -14.47
C ASN A 146 -5.45 -16.10 -13.67
N GLU A 147 -5.20 -16.00 -12.36
CA GLU A 147 -5.77 -14.92 -11.53
C GLU A 147 -5.23 -13.55 -11.94
N VAL A 148 -3.94 -13.44 -12.27
CA VAL A 148 -3.34 -12.19 -12.78
C VAL A 148 -4.07 -11.73 -14.04
N LYS A 149 -4.34 -12.64 -15.00
CA LYS A 149 -5.10 -12.29 -16.22
C LYS A 149 -6.52 -11.79 -15.93
N ARG A 150 -7.16 -12.29 -14.88
CA ARG A 150 -8.52 -11.85 -14.49
C ARG A 150 -8.50 -10.46 -13.85
N LEU A 151 -7.42 -10.13 -13.15
CA LEU A 151 -7.25 -8.84 -12.46
C LEU A 151 -6.69 -7.75 -13.39
N ASP A 152 -5.88 -8.12 -14.38
CA ASP A 152 -5.27 -7.21 -15.36
C ASP A 152 -6.27 -6.79 -16.46
N LYS A 153 -7.21 -5.91 -16.09
CA LYS A 153 -8.24 -5.38 -16.99
C LYS A 153 -7.67 -4.54 -18.14
N GLN A 154 -6.48 -3.97 -17.96
CA GLN A 154 -5.83 -3.05 -18.90
C GLN A 154 -4.74 -3.73 -19.75
N ASN A 155 -4.56 -5.05 -19.62
CA ASN A 155 -3.52 -5.82 -20.31
C ASN A 155 -2.09 -5.29 -20.08
N MET A 156 -1.83 -4.59 -18.96
CA MET A 156 -0.52 -4.01 -18.67
C MET A 156 0.53 -5.05 -18.27
N LEU A 157 0.08 -6.23 -17.82
CA LEU A 157 0.94 -7.35 -17.42
C LEU A 157 0.95 -8.47 -18.46
N LYS A 158 0.33 -8.26 -19.63
CA LYS A 158 0.12 -9.29 -20.66
C LYS A 158 1.45 -9.92 -21.11
N ASP A 159 2.46 -9.09 -21.34
CA ASP A 159 3.77 -9.56 -21.82
C ASP A 159 4.53 -10.33 -20.73
N GLN A 160 4.48 -9.85 -19.48
CA GLN A 160 5.09 -10.54 -18.35
C GLN A 160 4.41 -11.89 -18.10
N VAL A 161 3.07 -11.95 -18.15
CA VAL A 161 2.33 -13.21 -18.05
C VAL A 161 2.67 -14.16 -19.19
N LYS A 162 2.81 -13.67 -20.42
CA LYS A 162 3.20 -14.49 -21.57
C LYS A 162 4.59 -15.09 -21.37
N MET A 163 5.58 -14.27 -21.01
CA MET A 163 6.95 -14.70 -20.74
C MET A 163 7.00 -15.74 -19.62
N MET A 164 6.27 -15.55 -18.53
CA MET A 164 6.22 -16.53 -17.43
C MET A 164 5.54 -17.84 -17.85
N LYS A 165 4.49 -17.78 -18.68
CA LYS A 165 3.87 -18.99 -19.25
C LYS A 165 4.83 -19.76 -20.15
N GLU A 166 5.67 -19.08 -20.92
CA GLU A 166 6.70 -19.73 -21.74
C GLU A 166 7.78 -20.38 -20.88
N GLN A 167 8.24 -19.71 -19.83
CA GLN A 167 9.17 -20.28 -18.86
C GLN A 167 8.57 -21.51 -18.14
N LEU A 168 7.28 -21.50 -17.80
CA LEU A 168 6.59 -22.64 -17.19
C LEU A 168 6.52 -23.88 -18.10
N LYS A 169 6.60 -23.71 -19.43
CA LYS A 169 6.66 -24.85 -20.36
C LYS A 169 8.02 -25.55 -20.33
N LYS A 170 9.08 -24.83 -19.92
CA LYS A 170 10.46 -25.33 -19.83
C LYS A 170 10.77 -25.99 -18.48
N ILE A 171 9.86 -25.90 -17.51
CA ILE A 171 9.91 -26.53 -16.19
C ILE A 171 8.99 -27.76 -16.20
#